data_AF-U1ZQX1-F1
#
_entry.id   AF-U1ZQX1-F1
#
_cell.length_a   1.000
_cell.length_b   1.000
_cell.length_c   1.000
_cell.angle_alpha   90.00
_cell.angle_beta   90.00
_cell.angle_gamma   90.00
#
_symmetry.space_group_name_H-M   'P 1'
#
loop_
_entity.id
_entity.type
_entity.pdbx_description
1 polymer ?
#
loop_
_entity_poly.entity_id
_entity_poly.type
_entity_poly.pdbx_seq_one_letter_code
_entity_poly.pdbx_strand_id
1 'polypeptide(L)'
;EWRQALRDEALAAGIDAALFDRVFAAISPDPAVLKADSSQPEFTRPVWEYLDGAVSASRIGRGRVLLAQHNAVLQRIERQYGVEAQVLVAIWGLESNFGSNIGSHSVIRSLATLAFEGRRQGFWRSQLLAALQILQHGDIAGERMIGSWAGAMGQTQFMPTTYNQHAVDFDGDGKRDLWNSSSDALASAAHYLQASGWQRGQPWGFEVRLPAGFDYALADPEQRRSLAEWAELGVRPIAP
;
A
#
# COMPACT_ATOMS: atom_id res chain seq x y z
N GLU A 1 21.96 -16.01 -17.67
CA GLU A 1 20.75 -16.48 -18.38
C GLU A 1 19.49 -15.72 -17.94
N TRP A 2 18.98 -15.87 -16.71
CA TRP A 2 17.75 -15.18 -16.26
C TRP A 2 17.74 -13.66 -16.48
N ARG A 3 18.84 -12.97 -16.12
CA ARG A 3 18.95 -11.51 -16.30
C ARG A 3 18.85 -11.10 -17.77
N GLN A 4 19.35 -11.92 -18.69
CA GLN A 4 19.26 -11.64 -20.12
C GLN A 4 17.83 -11.79 -20.61
N ALA A 5 17.13 -12.85 -20.20
CA ALA A 5 15.72 -13.03 -20.54
C ALA A 5 14.86 -11.88 -19.99
N LEU A 6 15.09 -11.47 -18.74
CA LEU A 6 14.43 -10.30 -18.15
C LEU A 6 14.76 -9.02 -18.93
N ARG A 7 16.01 -8.84 -19.37
CA ARG A 7 16.42 -7.70 -20.17
C ARG A 7 15.63 -7.65 -21.48
N ASP A 8 15.56 -8.76 -22.20
CA ASP A 8 14.86 -8.84 -23.48
C ASP A 8 13.36 -8.53 -23.31
N GLU A 9 12.75 -9.02 -22.22
CA GLU A 9 11.36 -8.70 -21.85
C GLU A 9 11.18 -7.22 -21.48
N ALA A 10 12.11 -6.64 -20.72
CA ALA A 10 12.06 -5.21 -20.36
C ALA A 10 12.18 -4.31 -21.60
N LEU A 11 13.09 -4.63 -22.53
CA LEU A 11 13.22 -3.91 -23.80
C LEU A 11 11.94 -4.01 -24.63
N ALA A 12 11.35 -5.21 -24.71
CA ALA A 12 10.06 -5.42 -25.41
C ALA A 12 8.91 -4.62 -24.76
N ALA A 13 8.98 -4.39 -23.45
CA ALA A 13 8.06 -3.53 -22.70
C ALA A 13 8.38 -2.02 -22.79
N GLY A 14 9.36 -1.63 -23.63
CA GLY A 14 9.72 -0.24 -23.89
C GLY A 14 10.69 0.36 -22.88
N ILE A 15 11.38 -0.46 -22.08
CA ILE A 15 12.43 0.02 -21.16
C ILE A 15 13.71 0.28 -21.94
N ASP A 16 14.35 1.41 -21.67
CA ASP A 16 15.62 1.80 -22.28
C ASP A 16 16.74 0.85 -21.85
N ALA A 17 17.52 0.37 -22.82
CA ALA A 17 18.66 -0.50 -22.57
C ALA A 17 19.65 0.11 -21.57
N ALA A 18 19.98 1.39 -21.74
CA ALA A 18 20.91 2.09 -20.85
C ALA A 18 20.38 2.21 -19.41
N LEU A 19 19.07 2.37 -19.23
CA LEU A 19 18.44 2.36 -17.90
C LEU A 19 18.56 0.98 -17.27
N PHE A 20 18.16 -0.07 -18.00
CA PHE A 20 18.23 -1.44 -17.51
C PHE A 20 19.66 -1.81 -17.12
N ASP A 21 20.61 -1.56 -18.01
CA ASP A 21 22.02 -1.90 -17.81
C ASP A 21 22.62 -1.15 -16.61
N ARG A 22 22.28 0.13 -16.42
CA ARG A 22 22.68 0.91 -15.25
C ARG A 22 22.08 0.35 -13.96
N VAL A 23 20.77 0.08 -13.95
CA VAL A 23 20.05 -0.40 -12.77
C VAL A 23 20.52 -1.80 -12.35
N PHE A 24 20.80 -2.69 -13.31
CA PHE A 24 21.21 -4.07 -13.07
C PHE A 24 22.73 -4.29 -13.01
N ALA A 25 23.55 -3.25 -13.14
CA ALA A 25 25.02 -3.36 -13.16
C ALA A 25 25.56 -4.10 -11.93
N ALA A 26 25.05 -3.80 -10.73
CA ALA A 26 25.52 -4.34 -9.46
C ALA A 26 24.44 -5.13 -8.68
N ILE A 27 23.34 -5.53 -9.33
CA ILE A 27 22.28 -6.27 -8.65
C ILE A 27 22.67 -7.74 -8.47
N SER A 28 22.59 -8.19 -7.23
CA SER A 28 22.65 -9.60 -6.81
C SER A 28 21.44 -9.93 -5.92
N PRO A 29 21.01 -11.19 -5.87
CA PRO A 29 19.95 -11.63 -4.96
C PRO A 29 20.18 -11.18 -3.52
N ASP A 30 19.11 -10.90 -2.80
CA ASP A 30 19.13 -10.55 -1.38
C ASP A 30 18.63 -11.73 -0.53
N PRO A 31 19.52 -12.45 0.20
CA PRO A 31 19.12 -13.57 1.04
C PRO A 31 18.08 -13.20 2.11
N ALA A 32 18.07 -11.95 2.58
CA ALA A 32 17.08 -11.51 3.57
C ALA A 32 15.67 -11.47 2.97
N VAL A 33 15.55 -11.10 1.69
CA VAL A 33 14.28 -11.09 0.94
C VAL A 33 13.75 -12.51 0.76
N LEU A 34 14.60 -13.48 0.40
CA LEU A 34 14.19 -14.89 0.26
C LEU A 34 13.78 -15.52 1.61
N LYS A 35 14.49 -15.17 2.68
CA LYS A 35 14.12 -15.58 4.04
C LYS A 35 12.75 -15.00 4.44
N ALA A 36 12.49 -13.74 4.11
CA ALA A 36 11.21 -13.10 4.37
C ALA A 36 10.07 -13.74 3.54
N ASP A 37 10.28 -14.01 2.24
CA ASP A 37 9.30 -14.71 1.40
C ASP A 37 8.96 -16.10 1.94
N SER A 38 9.92 -16.84 2.49
CA SER A 38 9.67 -18.17 3.06
C SER A 38 9.02 -18.14 4.45
N SER A 39 8.92 -16.98 5.09
CA SER A 39 8.38 -16.84 6.45
C SER A 39 6.87 -16.52 6.47
N GLN A 40 6.14 -17.07 7.44
CA GLN A 40 4.72 -16.75 7.72
C GLN A 40 4.52 -16.21 9.16
N PRO A 41 5.16 -15.10 9.56
CA PRO A 41 5.12 -14.64 10.95
C PRO A 41 3.77 -14.05 11.40
N GLU A 42 2.95 -13.52 10.49
CA GLU A 42 1.71 -12.78 10.82
C GLU A 42 0.59 -13.66 11.38
N PHE A 43 0.65 -14.99 11.22
CA PHE A 43 -0.37 -15.91 11.74
C PHE A 43 -0.20 -16.26 13.23
N THR A 44 0.74 -15.62 13.95
CA THR A 44 1.09 -16.02 15.32
C THR A 44 0.52 -15.13 16.43
N ARG A 45 -0.05 -13.96 16.11
CA ARG A 45 -0.53 -13.00 17.12
C ARG A 45 -2.05 -12.95 17.16
N PRO A 46 -2.66 -12.92 18.36
CA PRO A 46 -4.07 -12.61 18.49
C PRO A 46 -4.42 -11.23 17.94
N VAL A 47 -5.64 -11.09 17.41
CA VAL A 47 -6.10 -9.82 16.80
C VAL A 47 -6.02 -8.64 17.79
N TRP A 48 -6.29 -8.85 19.07
CA TRP A 48 -6.23 -7.78 20.08
C TRP A 48 -4.81 -7.22 20.25
N GLU A 49 -3.76 -8.04 20.17
CA GLU A 49 -2.37 -7.56 20.26
C GLU A 49 -1.99 -6.72 19.03
N TYR A 50 -2.48 -7.10 17.85
CA TYR A 50 -2.32 -6.28 16.65
C TYR A 50 -3.03 -4.94 16.82
N LEU A 51 -4.28 -4.95 17.29
CA LEU A 51 -5.07 -3.74 17.50
C LEU A 51 -4.43 -2.81 18.54
N ASP A 52 -3.92 -3.32 19.66
CA ASP A 52 -3.24 -2.51 20.68
C ASP A 52 -2.06 -1.70 20.12
N GLY A 53 -1.30 -2.29 19.19
CA GLY A 53 -0.27 -1.58 18.43
C GLY A 53 -0.86 -0.62 17.40
N ALA A 54 -1.85 -1.08 16.65
CA ALA A 54 -2.45 -0.37 15.52
C ALA A 54 -3.17 0.92 15.94
N VAL A 55 -3.85 0.91 17.09
CA VAL A 55 -4.60 2.03 17.67
C VAL A 55 -3.95 2.59 18.94
N SER A 56 -2.63 2.46 19.07
CA SER A 56 -1.89 2.98 20.23
C SER A 56 -2.07 4.49 20.42
N ALA A 57 -2.07 4.93 21.68
CA ALA A 57 -2.21 6.35 22.02
C ALA A 57 -1.17 7.26 21.35
N SER A 58 0.06 6.75 21.18
CA SER A 58 1.14 7.44 20.45
C SER A 58 0.77 7.69 18.99
N ARG A 59 0.30 6.65 18.27
CA ARG A 59 -0.10 6.77 16.86
C ARG A 59 -1.30 7.70 16.70
N ILE A 60 -2.31 7.57 17.56
CA ILE A 60 -3.48 8.47 17.56
C ILE A 60 -3.05 9.92 17.79
N GLY A 61 -2.21 10.16 18.80
CA GLY A 61 -1.68 11.49 19.10
C GLY A 61 -0.92 12.09 17.91
N ARG A 62 -0.04 11.30 17.29
CA ARG A 62 0.70 11.73 16.10
C ARG A 62 -0.22 12.00 14.90
N GLY A 63 -1.20 11.13 14.66
CA GLY A 63 -2.18 11.32 13.59
C GLY A 63 -2.97 12.62 13.74
N ARG A 64 -3.38 13.00 14.97
CA ARG A 64 -4.04 14.29 15.24
C ARG A 64 -3.16 15.49 14.91
N VAL A 65 -1.87 15.42 15.26
CA VAL A 65 -0.90 16.48 14.92
C VAL A 65 -0.77 16.61 13.40
N LEU A 66 -0.64 15.49 12.69
CA LEU A 66 -0.48 15.49 11.23
C LEU A 66 -1.74 15.92 10.49
N LEU A 67 -2.92 15.58 10.99
CA LEU A 67 -4.19 16.12 10.48
C LEU A 67 -4.19 17.66 10.53
N ALA A 68 -3.76 18.24 11.64
CA ALA A 68 -3.66 19.69 11.78
C ALA A 68 -2.58 20.29 10.86
N GLN A 69 -1.39 19.67 10.82
CA GLN A 69 -0.26 20.13 10.02
C GLN A 69 -0.55 20.11 8.51
N HIS A 70 -1.22 19.06 8.02
CA HIS A 70 -1.54 18.85 6.61
C HIS A 70 -2.97 19.28 6.24
N ASN A 71 -3.68 20.01 7.12
CA ASN A 71 -5.10 20.34 6.94
C ASN A 71 -5.41 20.95 5.56
N ALA A 72 -4.62 21.93 5.11
CA ALA A 72 -4.85 22.60 3.83
C ALA A 72 -4.75 21.64 2.63
N VAL A 73 -3.76 20.75 2.62
CA VAL A 73 -3.58 19.78 1.53
C VAL A 73 -4.63 18.67 1.60
N LEU A 74 -4.92 18.15 2.81
CA LEU A 74 -5.94 17.12 3.03
C LEU A 74 -7.33 17.60 2.61
N GLN A 75 -7.70 18.85 2.88
CA GLN A 75 -8.97 19.41 2.41
C GLN A 75 -9.04 19.52 0.88
N ARG A 76 -7.92 19.81 0.20
CA ARG A 76 -7.89 19.81 -1.27
C ARG A 76 -8.08 18.39 -1.81
N ILE A 77 -7.37 17.42 -1.22
CA ILE A 77 -7.48 16.00 -1.57
C ILE A 77 -8.91 15.50 -1.34
N GLU A 78 -9.50 15.76 -0.17
CA GLU A 78 -10.86 15.33 0.14
C GLU A 78 -11.89 15.93 -0.82
N ARG A 79 -11.75 17.22 -1.21
CA ARG A 79 -12.62 17.83 -2.22
C ARG A 79 -12.51 17.18 -3.59
N GLN A 80 -11.31 16.73 -3.96
CA GLN A 80 -11.05 16.15 -5.27
C GLN A 80 -11.45 14.67 -5.35
N TYR A 81 -11.14 13.89 -4.32
CA TYR A 81 -11.28 12.43 -4.34
C TYR A 81 -12.47 11.92 -3.51
N GLY A 82 -13.04 12.74 -2.63
CA GLY A 82 -14.16 12.35 -1.77
C GLY A 82 -13.77 11.43 -0.62
N VAL A 83 -12.48 11.33 -0.29
CA VAL A 83 -11.97 10.53 0.84
C VAL A 83 -11.63 11.45 2.00
N GLU A 84 -12.17 11.16 3.18
CA GLU A 84 -12.03 11.99 4.36
C GLU A 84 -10.60 12.01 4.90
N ALA A 85 -10.15 13.19 5.35
CA ALA A 85 -8.79 13.42 5.84
C ALA A 85 -8.34 12.41 6.91
N GLN A 86 -9.21 12.07 7.86
CA GLN A 86 -8.90 11.11 8.93
C GLN A 86 -8.66 9.68 8.42
N VAL A 87 -9.32 9.28 7.32
CA VAL A 87 -9.13 7.96 6.71
C VAL A 87 -7.75 7.91 6.06
N LEU A 88 -7.39 8.95 5.32
CA LEU A 88 -6.07 9.06 4.68
C LEU A 88 -4.93 9.04 5.70
N VAL A 89 -5.05 9.82 6.79
CA VAL A 89 -4.04 9.84 7.85
C VAL A 89 -3.99 8.51 8.60
N ALA A 90 -5.12 7.83 8.80
CA ALA A 90 -5.14 6.50 9.41
C ALA A 90 -4.39 5.47 8.56
N ILE A 91 -4.63 5.42 7.25
CA ILE A 91 -3.89 4.55 6.31
C ILE A 91 -2.41 4.90 6.33
N TRP A 92 -2.06 6.18 6.19
CA TRP A 92 -0.65 6.61 6.20
C TRP A 92 0.08 6.20 7.49
N GLY A 93 -0.62 6.25 8.64
CA GLY A 93 -0.11 5.78 9.92
C GLY A 93 0.08 4.27 9.99
N LEU A 94 -0.82 3.49 9.38
CA LEU A 94 -0.74 2.02 9.33
C LEU A 94 0.34 1.53 8.37
N GLU A 95 0.42 2.13 7.17
CA GLU A 95 1.32 1.67 6.11
C GLU A 95 2.79 1.96 6.41
N SER A 96 3.09 3.17 6.88
CA SER A 96 4.49 3.62 6.99
C SER A 96 4.81 4.41 8.24
N ASN A 97 3.94 4.38 9.25
CA ASN A 97 4.04 5.23 10.43
C ASN A 97 4.25 6.71 10.01
N PHE A 98 3.38 7.17 9.10
CA PHE A 98 3.41 8.53 8.54
C PHE A 98 4.71 8.85 7.79
N GLY A 99 5.19 7.90 6.99
CA GLY A 99 6.39 8.03 6.18
C GLY A 99 7.72 7.87 6.94
N SER A 100 7.70 7.64 8.25
CA SER A 100 8.93 7.43 9.03
C SER A 100 9.47 6.00 8.93
N ASN A 101 8.65 5.04 8.50
CA ASN A 101 9.02 3.65 8.29
C ASN A 101 8.51 3.15 6.93
N ILE A 102 9.23 3.47 5.85
CA ILE A 102 8.91 3.03 4.48
C ILE A 102 9.63 1.74 4.06
N GLY A 103 10.35 1.12 5.00
CA GLY A 103 11.30 0.05 4.75
C GLY A 103 12.71 0.57 4.45
N SER A 104 13.62 -0.37 4.14
CA SER A 104 15.04 -0.10 3.92
C SER A 104 15.63 -0.89 2.75
N HIS A 105 14.81 -1.65 2.03
CA HIS A 105 15.26 -2.45 0.89
C HIS A 105 15.17 -1.64 -0.40
N SER A 106 16.13 -1.82 -1.30
CA SER A 106 15.98 -1.39 -2.69
C SER A 106 14.86 -2.19 -3.35
N VAL A 107 13.84 -1.49 -3.85
CA VAL A 107 12.67 -2.10 -4.49
C VAL A 107 13.10 -2.96 -5.68
N ILE A 108 14.00 -2.44 -6.52
CA ILE A 108 14.50 -3.19 -7.67
C ILE A 108 15.22 -4.47 -7.23
N ARG A 109 16.13 -4.38 -6.24
CA ARG A 109 16.87 -5.56 -5.77
C ARG A 109 15.92 -6.60 -5.17
N SER A 110 14.96 -6.16 -4.37
CA SER A 110 13.92 -7.02 -3.78
C SER A 110 13.10 -7.74 -4.85
N LEU A 111 12.54 -7.00 -5.80
CA LEU A 111 11.70 -7.57 -6.85
C LEU A 111 12.50 -8.45 -7.82
N ALA A 112 13.74 -8.09 -8.14
CA ALA A 112 14.63 -8.94 -8.92
C ALA A 112 14.93 -10.26 -8.21
N THR A 113 15.19 -10.22 -6.90
CA THR A 113 15.39 -11.42 -6.08
C THR A 113 14.16 -12.32 -6.11
N LEU A 114 12.97 -11.75 -5.90
CA LEU A 114 11.71 -12.49 -5.86
C LEU A 114 11.27 -13.00 -7.25
N ALA A 115 11.54 -12.25 -8.31
CA ALA A 115 11.27 -12.66 -9.69
C ALA A 115 12.23 -13.76 -10.19
N PHE A 116 13.41 -13.86 -9.57
CA PHE A 116 14.40 -14.89 -9.86
C PHE A 116 14.13 -16.19 -9.08
N GLU A 117 13.94 -16.11 -7.77
CA GLU A 117 13.88 -17.29 -6.88
C GLU A 117 12.66 -17.34 -5.95
N GLY A 118 11.83 -16.30 -5.93
CA GLY A 118 10.65 -16.24 -5.04
C GLY A 118 9.51 -17.17 -5.48
N ARG A 119 8.55 -17.42 -4.58
CA ARG A 119 7.45 -18.38 -4.82
C ARG A 119 6.45 -17.97 -5.90
N ARG A 120 6.31 -16.67 -6.17
CA ARG A 120 5.34 -16.09 -7.12
C ARG A 120 6.05 -15.34 -8.27
N GLN A 121 7.05 -15.97 -8.89
CA GLN A 121 7.96 -15.33 -9.85
C GLN A 121 7.26 -14.47 -10.93
N GLY A 122 6.16 -14.97 -11.52
CA GLY A 122 5.42 -14.22 -12.55
C GLY A 122 4.81 -12.90 -12.02
N PHE A 123 4.28 -12.91 -10.81
CA PHE A 123 3.78 -11.70 -10.15
C PHE A 123 4.93 -10.74 -9.85
N TRP A 124 6.03 -11.24 -9.28
CA TRP A 124 7.18 -10.38 -8.96
C TRP A 124 7.84 -9.78 -10.20
N ARG A 125 7.85 -10.52 -11.31
CA ARG A 125 8.34 -10.04 -12.60
C ARG A 125 7.49 -8.88 -13.13
N SER A 126 6.16 -8.95 -13.04
CA SER A 126 5.31 -7.84 -13.47
C SER A 126 5.51 -6.59 -12.62
N GLN A 127 5.71 -6.75 -11.30
CA GLN A 127 6.05 -5.63 -10.42
C GLN A 127 7.43 -5.05 -10.75
N LEU A 128 8.42 -5.88 -11.08
CA LEU A 128 9.75 -5.43 -11.44
C LEU A 128 9.75 -4.61 -12.74
N LEU A 129 9.02 -5.04 -13.76
CA LEU A 129 8.86 -4.28 -15.00
C LEU A 129 8.15 -2.95 -14.75
N ALA A 130 7.09 -2.95 -13.94
CA ALA A 130 6.41 -1.73 -13.54
C ALA A 130 7.34 -0.79 -12.76
N ALA A 131 8.22 -1.31 -11.90
CA ALA A 131 9.20 -0.49 -11.19
C ALA A 131 10.24 0.15 -12.13
N LEU A 132 10.67 -0.56 -13.17
CA LEU A 132 11.56 0.01 -14.19
C LEU A 132 10.88 1.14 -14.96
N GLN A 133 9.57 1.04 -15.22
CA GLN A 133 8.81 2.12 -15.86
C GLN A 133 8.80 3.40 -14.99
N ILE A 134 8.69 3.26 -13.67
CA ILE A 134 8.76 4.39 -12.72
C ILE A 134 10.12 5.08 -12.81
N LEU A 135 11.21 4.30 -12.81
CA LEU A 135 12.56 4.85 -12.96
C LEU A 135 12.78 5.51 -14.32
N GLN A 136 12.18 4.96 -15.38
CA GLN A 136 12.24 5.54 -16.73
C GLN A 136 11.49 6.86 -16.82
N HIS A 137 10.32 6.96 -16.18
CA HIS A 137 9.57 8.20 -16.11
C HIS A 137 10.34 9.30 -15.36
N GLY A 138 11.23 8.91 -14.44
CA GLY A 138 12.04 9.85 -13.66
C GLY A 138 11.38 10.31 -12.36
N ASP A 139 10.35 9.57 -11.90
CA ASP A 139 9.63 9.88 -10.67
C ASP A 139 10.54 9.80 -9.43
N ILE A 140 11.52 8.90 -9.43
CA ILE A 140 12.51 8.74 -8.36
C ILE A 140 13.83 8.18 -8.92
N ALA A 141 14.95 8.50 -8.26
CA ALA A 141 16.24 7.88 -8.58
C ALA A 141 16.28 6.41 -8.09
N GLY A 142 16.95 5.53 -8.84
CA GLY A 142 16.99 4.08 -8.54
C GLY A 142 17.51 3.75 -7.15
N GLU A 143 18.51 4.50 -6.67
CA GLU A 143 19.11 4.36 -5.34
C GLU A 143 18.18 4.83 -4.21
N ARG A 144 17.18 5.66 -4.54
CA ARG A 144 16.19 6.20 -3.61
C ARG A 144 14.85 5.47 -3.67
N MET A 145 14.68 4.53 -4.60
CA MET A 145 13.49 3.70 -4.72
C MET A 145 13.49 2.63 -3.61
N ILE A 146 13.14 3.06 -2.40
CA ILE A 146 13.15 2.25 -1.18
C ILE A 146 11.75 1.75 -0.85
N GLY A 147 11.68 0.55 -0.27
CA GLY A 147 10.45 -0.09 0.13
C GLY A 147 10.63 -1.23 1.12
N SER A 148 9.55 -1.97 1.31
CA SER A 148 9.56 -3.25 2.02
C SER A 148 10.36 -4.30 1.26
N TRP A 149 10.69 -5.40 1.94
CA TRP A 149 11.36 -6.55 1.32
C TRP A 149 10.56 -7.11 0.12
N ALA A 150 9.23 -6.96 0.11
CA ALA A 150 8.32 -7.43 -0.92
C ALA A 150 8.12 -6.43 -2.07
N GLY A 151 8.76 -5.25 -2.01
CA GLY A 151 8.66 -4.22 -3.05
C GLY A 151 7.46 -3.27 -2.89
N ALA A 152 6.84 -3.23 -1.72
CA ALA A 152 5.87 -2.19 -1.37
C ALA A 152 6.61 -0.88 -1.12
N MET A 153 6.23 0.21 -1.78
CA MET A 153 7.10 1.38 -1.98
C MET A 153 6.67 2.59 -1.17
N GLY A 154 7.66 3.32 -0.65
CA GLY A 154 7.46 4.67 -0.11
C GLY A 154 6.44 4.76 1.02
N GLN A 155 5.81 5.91 1.15
CA GLN A 155 4.90 6.22 2.25
C GLN A 155 3.55 5.51 2.15
N THR A 156 3.13 5.14 0.94
CA THR A 156 1.85 4.47 0.69
C THR A 156 1.95 2.95 0.68
N GLN A 157 3.17 2.40 0.67
CA GLN A 157 3.43 0.97 0.48
C GLN A 157 2.76 0.40 -0.79
N PHE A 158 2.60 1.22 -1.83
CA PHE A 158 2.06 0.75 -3.11
C PHE A 158 3.02 -0.23 -3.77
N MET A 159 2.46 -1.29 -4.34
CA MET A 159 3.19 -2.10 -5.32
C MET A 159 3.41 -1.27 -6.61
N PRO A 160 4.48 -1.52 -7.38
CA PRO A 160 4.78 -0.75 -8.60
C PRO A 160 3.64 -0.65 -9.62
N THR A 161 2.87 -1.72 -9.81
CA THR A 161 1.69 -1.68 -10.69
C THR A 161 0.59 -0.75 -10.16
N THR A 162 0.29 -0.81 -8.86
CA THR A 162 -0.64 0.11 -8.18
C THR A 162 -0.15 1.55 -8.29
N TYR A 163 1.16 1.78 -8.12
CA TYR A 163 1.77 3.09 -8.34
C TYR A 163 1.51 3.60 -9.76
N ASN A 164 1.80 2.80 -10.79
CA ASN A 164 1.63 3.25 -12.18
C ASN A 164 0.18 3.60 -12.51
N GLN A 165 -0.79 2.94 -11.87
CA GLN A 165 -2.22 3.18 -12.06
C GLN A 165 -2.77 4.34 -11.23
N HIS A 166 -2.27 4.52 -10.01
CA HIS A 166 -2.93 5.39 -9.02
C HIS A 166 -2.07 6.49 -8.43
N ALA A 167 -0.75 6.48 -8.63
CA ALA A 167 0.10 7.55 -8.13
C ALA A 167 -0.24 8.88 -8.82
N VAL A 168 -0.25 9.95 -8.04
CA VAL A 168 -0.65 11.30 -8.44
C VAL A 168 0.49 12.27 -8.09
N ASP A 169 0.83 13.12 -9.06
CA ASP A 169 1.63 14.33 -8.85
C ASP A 169 0.66 15.41 -8.39
N PHE A 170 0.65 15.71 -7.09
CA PHE A 170 -0.36 16.58 -6.47
C PHE A 170 0.15 17.99 -6.21
N ASP A 171 1.46 18.16 -6.08
CA ASP A 171 2.10 19.47 -5.96
C ASP A 171 2.52 20.07 -7.31
N GLY A 172 2.50 19.29 -8.39
CA GLY A 172 2.64 19.73 -9.78
C GLY A 172 4.10 19.90 -10.23
N ASP A 173 5.04 19.22 -9.58
CA ASP A 173 6.47 19.33 -9.88
C ASP A 173 6.93 18.43 -11.04
N GLY A 174 6.01 17.63 -11.61
CA GLY A 174 6.22 16.70 -12.69
C GLY A 174 6.56 15.28 -12.24
N LYS A 175 6.55 14.99 -10.92
CA LYS A 175 6.86 13.67 -10.36
C LYS A 175 5.76 13.20 -9.43
N ARG A 176 5.60 11.88 -9.35
CA ARG A 176 4.68 11.24 -8.41
C ARG A 176 5.47 10.71 -7.21
N ASP A 177 6.07 11.59 -6.42
CA ASP A 177 7.07 11.21 -5.40
C ASP A 177 6.41 10.73 -4.09
N LEU A 178 6.03 9.44 -4.07
CA LEU A 178 5.47 8.81 -2.86
C LEU A 178 6.51 8.53 -1.77
N TRP A 179 7.79 8.88 -1.96
CA TRP A 179 8.84 8.72 -0.96
C TRP A 179 9.00 9.98 -0.13
N ASN A 180 9.09 11.14 -0.79
CA ASN A 180 9.43 12.41 -0.12
C ASN A 180 8.26 13.40 -0.08
N SER A 181 7.27 13.29 -0.96
CA SER A 181 6.08 14.16 -0.95
C SER A 181 4.93 13.50 -0.21
N SER A 182 4.64 13.99 1.00
CA SER A 182 3.42 13.60 1.73
C SER A 182 2.15 14.02 0.97
N SER A 183 2.21 15.08 0.16
CA SER A 183 1.10 15.53 -0.68
C SER A 183 0.76 14.48 -1.73
N ASP A 184 1.77 14.00 -2.46
CA ASP A 184 1.59 12.96 -3.48
C ASP A 184 1.17 11.63 -2.84
N ALA A 185 1.79 11.25 -1.71
CA ALA A 185 1.43 10.05 -0.98
C ALA A 185 -0.05 10.03 -0.58
N LEU A 186 -0.53 11.10 0.07
CA LEU A 186 -1.91 11.21 0.54
C LEU A 186 -2.90 11.32 -0.63
N ALA A 187 -2.55 12.07 -1.69
CA ALA A 187 -3.39 12.19 -2.87
C ALA A 187 -3.51 10.86 -3.64
N SER A 188 -2.41 10.11 -3.75
CA SER A 188 -2.36 8.79 -4.38
C SER A 188 -3.16 7.75 -3.59
N ALA A 189 -3.07 7.78 -2.26
CA ALA A 189 -3.91 6.94 -1.40
C ALA A 189 -5.40 7.28 -1.59
N ALA A 190 -5.76 8.56 -1.69
CA ALA A 190 -7.13 8.98 -1.93
C ALA A 190 -7.64 8.55 -3.32
N HIS A 191 -6.81 8.69 -4.36
CA HIS A 191 -7.14 8.23 -5.71
C HIS A 191 -7.34 6.72 -5.75
N TYR A 192 -6.49 5.94 -5.08
CA TYR A 192 -6.64 4.49 -4.99
C TYR A 192 -7.94 4.09 -4.26
N LEU A 193 -8.26 4.73 -3.13
CA LEU A 193 -9.50 4.46 -2.39
C LEU A 193 -10.74 4.83 -3.20
N GLN A 194 -10.72 5.97 -3.88
CA GLN A 194 -11.80 6.37 -4.79
C GLN A 194 -12.01 5.31 -5.89
N ALA A 195 -10.93 4.89 -6.56
CA ALA A 195 -11.00 3.85 -7.58
C ALA A 195 -11.44 2.49 -7.01
N SER A 196 -11.18 2.24 -5.72
CA SER A 196 -11.62 1.05 -4.98
C SER A 196 -13.07 1.10 -4.50
N GLY A 197 -13.80 2.19 -4.80
CA GLY A 197 -15.23 2.33 -4.51
C GLY A 197 -15.55 3.00 -3.17
N TRP A 198 -14.63 3.79 -2.61
CA TRP A 198 -14.91 4.60 -1.41
C TRP A 198 -16.14 5.49 -1.62
N GLN A 199 -17.06 5.48 -0.66
CA GLN A 199 -18.26 6.31 -0.68
C GLN A 199 -18.20 7.32 0.46
N ARG A 200 -18.06 8.60 0.10
CA ARG A 200 -17.98 9.69 1.07
C ARG A 200 -19.17 9.69 2.01
N GLY A 201 -18.91 9.85 3.31
CA GLY A 201 -19.93 9.90 4.35
C GLY A 201 -20.51 8.54 4.74
N GLN A 202 -20.11 7.44 4.08
CA GLN A 202 -20.45 6.10 4.54
C GLN A 202 -19.42 5.61 5.57
N PRO A 203 -19.87 5.08 6.72
CA PRO A 203 -18.95 4.45 7.66
C PRO A 203 -18.37 3.16 7.05
N TRP A 204 -17.11 2.86 7.35
CA TRP A 204 -16.48 1.59 6.97
C TRP A 204 -17.14 0.38 7.65
N GLY A 205 -17.77 0.61 8.81
CA GLY A 205 -18.41 -0.38 9.66
C GLY A 205 -18.64 0.19 11.06
N PHE A 206 -19.28 -0.59 11.92
CA PHE A 206 -19.49 -0.26 13.33
C PHE A 206 -19.68 -1.54 14.16
N GLU A 207 -19.45 -1.44 15.45
CA GLU A 207 -19.58 -2.56 16.37
C GLU A 207 -21.05 -2.92 16.62
N VAL A 208 -21.35 -4.22 16.65
CA VAL A 208 -22.71 -4.75 16.84
C VAL A 208 -22.75 -5.78 17.95
N ARG A 209 -23.92 -5.92 18.57
CA ARG A 209 -24.30 -7.00 19.47
C ARG A 209 -25.09 -8.04 18.69
N LEU A 210 -24.66 -9.29 18.80
CA LEU A 210 -25.36 -10.44 18.25
C LEU A 210 -26.42 -10.96 19.23
N PRO A 211 -27.56 -11.48 18.75
CA PRO A 211 -28.55 -12.12 19.61
C PRO A 211 -28.06 -13.47 20.14
N ALA A 212 -28.70 -13.98 21.19
CA ALA A 212 -28.45 -15.33 21.67
C ALA A 212 -28.80 -16.36 20.57
N GLY A 213 -27.91 -17.34 20.36
CA GLY A 213 -28.10 -18.37 19.34
C GLY A 213 -27.86 -17.90 17.90
N PHE A 214 -27.19 -16.76 17.69
CA PHE A 214 -26.78 -16.30 16.36
C PHE A 214 -26.01 -17.38 15.60
N ASP A 215 -26.31 -17.54 14.31
CA ASP A 215 -25.60 -18.46 13.43
C ASP A 215 -24.24 -17.85 13.01
N TYR A 216 -23.18 -18.29 13.68
CA TYR A 216 -21.82 -17.82 13.40
C TYR A 216 -21.28 -18.24 12.03
N ALA A 217 -21.92 -19.17 11.30
CA ALA A 217 -21.55 -19.46 9.91
C ALA A 217 -21.84 -18.26 8.97
N LEU A 218 -22.68 -17.32 9.41
CA LEU A 218 -22.94 -16.07 8.68
C LEU A 218 -21.83 -15.02 8.87
N ALA A 219 -20.89 -15.22 9.80
CA ALA A 219 -19.77 -14.32 10.05
C ALA A 219 -18.62 -14.53 9.03
N ASP A 220 -18.96 -14.45 7.74
CA ASP A 220 -18.05 -14.65 6.62
C ASP A 220 -18.12 -13.44 5.66
N PRO A 221 -16.98 -12.87 5.22
CA PRO A 221 -16.95 -11.74 4.28
C PRO A 221 -17.72 -11.97 2.96
N GLU A 222 -17.87 -13.22 2.52
CA GLU A 222 -18.64 -13.56 1.31
C GLU A 222 -20.16 -13.48 1.55
N GLN A 223 -20.61 -13.59 2.80
CA GLN A 223 -22.02 -13.54 3.22
C GLN A 223 -22.51 -12.09 3.38
N ARG A 224 -22.58 -11.35 2.28
CA ARG A 224 -23.06 -9.97 2.27
C ARG A 224 -24.59 -9.91 2.35
N ARG A 225 -25.10 -9.07 3.25
CA ARG A 225 -26.52 -8.77 3.44
C ARG A 225 -26.72 -7.28 3.68
N SER A 226 -27.91 -6.78 3.39
CA SER A 226 -28.32 -5.43 3.77
C SER A 226 -28.39 -5.29 5.30
N LEU A 227 -28.27 -4.05 5.80
CA LEU A 227 -28.41 -3.78 7.23
C LEU A 227 -29.81 -4.15 7.77
N ALA A 228 -30.84 -4.07 6.92
CA ALA A 228 -32.20 -4.49 7.27
C ALA A 228 -32.29 -6.00 7.51
N GLU A 229 -31.70 -6.82 6.63
CA GLU A 229 -31.65 -8.27 6.80
C GLU A 229 -30.85 -8.67 8.06
N TRP A 230 -29.73 -7.98 8.35
CA TRP A 230 -29.01 -8.19 9.61
C TRP A 230 -29.87 -7.84 10.83
N ALA A 231 -30.67 -6.78 10.74
CA ALA A 231 -31.58 -6.39 11.81
C ALA A 231 -32.72 -7.42 11.99
N GLU A 232 -33.23 -8.01 10.92
CA GLU A 232 -34.21 -9.12 10.99
C GLU A 232 -33.62 -10.36 11.68
N LEU A 233 -32.33 -10.63 11.48
CA LEU A 233 -31.57 -11.66 12.20
C LEU A 233 -31.24 -11.29 13.66
N GLY A 234 -31.74 -10.15 14.17
CA GLY A 234 -31.57 -9.73 15.55
C GLY A 234 -30.26 -9.03 15.88
N VAL A 235 -29.42 -8.73 14.88
CA VAL A 235 -28.17 -7.96 15.07
C VAL A 235 -28.51 -6.49 15.38
N ARG A 236 -27.82 -5.89 16.37
CA ARG A 236 -28.08 -4.51 16.81
C ARG A 236 -26.77 -3.74 17.00
N PRO A 237 -26.67 -2.46 16.57
CA PRO A 237 -25.50 -1.63 16.89
C PRO A 237 -25.24 -1.52 18.40
N ILE A 238 -23.97 -1.47 18.83
CA ILE A 238 -23.61 -1.23 20.25
C ILE A 238 -23.77 0.24 20.63
N ALA A 239 -23.57 1.16 19.68
CA ALA A 239 -23.84 2.59 19.82
C ALA A 239 -24.83 3.03 18.72
N PRO A 240 -25.77 3.94 19.03
CA PRO A 240 -26.75 4.46 18.08
C PRO A 240 -26.13 5.32 16.97
#